data_AF-A0A350YV52-F1
#
_entry.id   AF-A0A350YV52-F1
#
_cell.length_a   1.000
_cell.length_b   1.000
_cell.length_c   1.000
_cell.angle_alpha   90.00
_cell.angle_beta   90.00
_cell.angle_gamma   90.00
#
_symmetry.space_group_name_H-M   'P 1'
#
loop_
_entity.id
_entity.type
_entity.pdbx_description
1 polymer ?
#
loop_
_entity_poly.entity_id
_entity_poly.type
_entity_poly.pdbx_seq_one_letter_code
_entity_poly.pdbx_strand_id
1 'polypeptide(L)'
;MTPDIAYILHGGHPMKKLTSLRAGNLLMGYADGNIRYLIAGQTEIIRMICSAVRDKEWLNINPHVEEEKILESEDSFEIHLRCRYRKEEMDLAASYILEGRPDNSLTVTLDAEALSTFEKNRIGICVLHPIDGYAGTSCIIEHTDGSVEQSVFPVDISPDQVFRDIKSMEWVIKGITCRIDFEGDVFETEDQRNWTDSSYKTHSTPLSIPWPVTVEKGTRIFQKVTFRATGNFEPPIETDDSTVITIFPDEKLRLPSVGICRSSRSNPLTPNEIKLLRSAKFDHYRIDLHLCQSGWQFKAEEFYQEALDLGYRTEFALFFDDNVHQQINNFIDWYSRRHIPVANFLLYHR
;
A
#
# COMPACT_ATOMS: atom_id res chain seq x y z
N MET A 1 -30.28 15.34 -30.15
CA MET A 1 -29.31 14.27 -29.84
C MET A 1 -29.22 14.17 -28.34
N THR A 2 -29.78 13.12 -27.76
CA THR A 2 -29.56 12.77 -26.36
C THR A 2 -28.07 12.45 -26.19
N PRO A 3 -27.37 13.03 -25.21
CA PRO A 3 -25.98 12.64 -24.93
C PRO A 3 -25.95 11.14 -24.64
N ASP A 4 -25.05 10.41 -25.29
CA ASP A 4 -24.77 9.02 -24.91
C ASP A 4 -24.32 9.02 -23.45
N ILE A 5 -25.19 8.53 -22.56
CA ILE A 5 -24.88 8.36 -21.16
C ILE A 5 -23.95 7.16 -21.05
N ALA A 6 -22.65 7.42 -21.08
CA ALA A 6 -21.65 6.42 -20.73
C ALA A 6 -21.72 6.18 -19.22
N TYR A 7 -22.04 4.94 -18.82
CA TYR A 7 -21.98 4.53 -17.42
C TYR A 7 -20.53 4.29 -17.03
N ILE A 8 -20.00 5.09 -16.09
CA ILE A 8 -18.74 4.78 -15.43
C ILE A 8 -19.03 3.70 -14.39
N LEU A 9 -18.65 2.47 -14.70
CA LEU A 9 -18.66 1.37 -13.73
C LEU A 9 -17.44 1.54 -12.83
N HIS A 10 -17.65 1.99 -11.60
CA HIS A 10 -16.61 1.98 -10.57
C HIS A 10 -16.75 0.72 -9.71
N GLY A 11 -15.65 -0.02 -9.54
CA GLY A 11 -15.57 -1.11 -8.57
C GLY A 11 -15.49 -0.53 -7.16
N GLY A 12 -16.62 -0.29 -6.52
CA GLY A 12 -16.65 0.22 -5.14
C GLY A 12 -18.06 0.47 -4.64
N HIS A 13 -18.24 0.39 -3.32
CA HIS A 13 -19.45 0.90 -2.68
C HIS A 13 -19.56 2.40 -2.98
N PRO A 14 -20.78 2.97 -3.11
CA PRO A 14 -20.94 4.40 -3.29
C PRO A 14 -20.23 5.14 -2.16
N MET A 15 -19.19 5.90 -2.49
CA MET A 15 -18.51 6.72 -1.49
C MET A 15 -19.48 7.77 -1.00
N LYS A 16 -19.56 7.97 0.32
CA LYS A 16 -20.27 9.14 0.85
C LYS A 16 -19.66 10.40 0.25
N LYS A 17 -20.51 11.41 0.04
CA LYS A 17 -20.06 12.73 -0.37
C LYS A 17 -19.03 13.23 0.65
N LEU A 18 -17.87 13.69 0.16
CA LEU A 18 -16.84 14.28 1.01
C LEU A 18 -17.36 15.59 1.61
N THR A 19 -17.23 15.73 2.92
CA THR A 19 -17.33 17.02 3.61
C THR A 19 -16.01 17.75 3.43
N SER A 20 -16.03 18.91 2.80
CA SER A 20 -14.83 19.75 2.68
C SER A 20 -14.54 20.40 4.04
N LEU A 21 -13.29 20.33 4.50
CA LEU A 21 -12.83 20.91 5.77
C LEU A 21 -11.59 21.79 5.55
N ARG A 22 -11.42 22.81 6.38
CA ARG A 22 -10.28 23.74 6.32
C ARG A 22 -9.52 23.82 7.64
N ALA A 23 -8.19 23.92 7.54
CA ALA A 23 -7.27 24.17 8.66
C ALA A 23 -6.20 25.16 8.20
N GLY A 24 -6.44 26.46 8.38
CA GLY A 24 -5.65 27.51 7.73
C GLY A 24 -5.66 27.37 6.20
N ASN A 25 -4.48 27.16 5.62
CA ASN A 25 -4.27 26.95 4.18
C ASN A 25 -4.42 25.49 3.74
N LEU A 26 -4.77 24.58 4.65
CA LEU A 26 -5.03 23.18 4.33
C LEU A 26 -6.49 22.97 3.96
N LEU A 27 -6.72 22.25 2.87
CA LEU A 27 -8.03 21.77 2.44
C LEU A 27 -8.04 20.25 2.53
N MET A 28 -9.10 19.68 3.08
CA MET A 28 -9.26 18.23 3.20
C MET A 28 -10.68 17.80 2.85
N GLY A 29 -10.84 16.60 2.31
CA GLY A 29 -12.13 15.91 2.29
C GLY A 29 -12.26 14.99 3.50
N TYR A 30 -13.42 14.96 4.14
CA TYR A 30 -13.75 14.02 5.20
C TYR A 30 -14.88 13.08 4.75
N ALA A 31 -14.69 11.78 4.92
CA ALA A 31 -15.73 10.78 4.75
C ALA A 31 -15.43 9.51 5.55
N ASP A 32 -16.48 8.97 6.18
CA ASP A 32 -16.46 7.69 6.89
C ASP A 32 -15.33 7.58 7.93
N GLY A 33 -15.13 8.66 8.71
CA GLY A 33 -14.08 8.72 9.74
C GLY A 33 -12.66 8.95 9.21
N ASN A 34 -12.50 9.17 7.90
CA ASN A 34 -11.19 9.32 7.27
C ASN A 34 -11.00 10.74 6.73
N ILE A 35 -9.78 11.25 6.87
CA ILE A 35 -9.31 12.41 6.11
C ILE A 35 -8.81 11.90 4.76
N ARG A 36 -9.22 12.57 3.69
CA ARG A 36 -8.90 12.27 2.29
C ARG A 36 -8.35 13.53 1.64
N TYR A 37 -7.32 13.37 0.82
CA TYR A 37 -6.78 14.45 -0.02
C TYR A 37 -6.47 15.72 0.79
N LEU A 38 -5.58 15.61 1.79
CA LEU A 38 -5.04 16.79 2.46
C LEU A 38 -4.18 17.54 1.45
N ILE A 39 -4.68 18.70 1.04
CA ILE A 39 -4.09 19.58 0.05
C ILE A 39 -3.56 20.82 0.76
N ALA A 40 -2.33 21.19 0.45
CA ALA A 40 -1.73 22.46 0.85
C ALA A 40 -1.51 23.30 -0.41
N GLY A 41 -2.20 24.43 -0.51
CA GLY A 41 -2.28 25.21 -1.76
C GLY A 41 -2.93 24.40 -2.89
N GLN A 42 -2.13 23.96 -3.86
CA GLN A 42 -2.56 23.09 -4.97
C GLN A 42 -1.88 21.70 -4.95
N THR A 43 -1.15 21.39 -3.90
CA THR A 43 -0.36 20.15 -3.80
C THR A 43 -1.06 19.19 -2.86
N GLU A 44 -1.38 17.99 -3.35
CA GLU A 44 -1.78 16.89 -2.47
C GLU A 44 -0.57 16.45 -1.65
N ILE A 45 -0.68 16.58 -0.32
CA ILE A 45 0.37 16.20 0.62
C ILE A 45 0.04 14.82 1.22
N ILE A 46 -1.19 14.60 1.67
CA ILE A 46 -1.59 13.31 2.25
C ILE A 46 -2.79 12.80 1.49
N ARG A 47 -2.66 11.59 0.92
CA ARG A 47 -3.74 10.92 0.21
C ARG A 47 -4.87 10.54 1.17
N MET A 48 -4.52 10.00 2.33
CA MET A 48 -5.49 9.60 3.35
C MET A 48 -4.87 9.50 4.74
N ILE A 49 -5.64 9.88 5.77
CA ILE A 49 -5.41 9.44 7.14
C ILE A 49 -6.64 8.63 7.56
N CYS A 50 -6.44 7.36 7.90
CA CYS A 50 -7.50 6.43 8.24
C CYS A 50 -7.10 5.54 9.42
N SER A 51 -8.09 4.90 10.04
CA SER A 51 -7.83 3.82 11.01
C SER A 51 -7.98 2.47 10.33
N ALA A 52 -7.06 1.54 10.59
CA ALA A 52 -7.12 0.17 10.11
C ALA A 52 -7.23 -0.80 11.29
N VAL A 53 -8.32 -1.57 11.31
CA VAL A 53 -8.52 -2.69 12.23
C VAL A 53 -8.57 -3.97 11.40
N ARG A 54 -7.63 -4.89 11.67
CA ARG A 54 -7.49 -6.16 10.98
C ARG A 54 -7.35 -7.31 11.97
N ASP A 55 -8.11 -8.36 11.74
CA ASP A 55 -8.03 -9.62 12.49
C ASP A 55 -6.76 -10.42 12.13
N LYS A 56 -6.67 -11.62 12.71
CA LYS A 56 -5.58 -12.57 12.50
C LYS A 56 -5.46 -13.06 11.04
N GLU A 57 -6.52 -12.99 10.24
CA GLU A 57 -6.53 -13.32 8.82
C GLU A 57 -6.25 -12.11 7.90
N TRP A 58 -5.84 -10.96 8.45
CA TRP A 58 -5.64 -9.70 7.72
C TRP A 58 -6.91 -9.11 7.09
N LEU A 59 -8.11 -9.58 7.47
CA LEU A 59 -9.35 -9.03 6.95
C LEU A 59 -9.68 -7.72 7.67
N ASN A 60 -10.07 -6.71 6.91
CA ASN A 60 -10.50 -5.43 7.48
C ASN A 60 -11.81 -5.62 8.25
N ILE A 61 -11.87 -5.07 9.46
CA ILE A 61 -13.09 -4.96 10.25
C ILE A 61 -13.58 -3.54 10.12
N ASN A 62 -14.75 -3.37 9.50
CA ASN A 62 -15.32 -2.05 9.31
C ASN A 62 -15.92 -1.53 10.62
N PRO A 63 -15.75 -0.24 10.94
CA PRO A 63 -16.36 0.35 12.12
C PRO A 63 -17.87 0.46 11.97
N HIS A 64 -18.59 0.22 13.06
CA HIS A 64 -19.92 0.77 13.27
C HIS A 64 -19.79 2.12 13.97
N VAL A 65 -20.18 3.21 13.30
CA VAL A 65 -20.16 4.56 13.89
C VAL A 65 -21.34 4.68 14.85
N GLU A 66 -21.04 4.88 16.13
CA GLU A 66 -22.05 5.05 17.19
C GLU A 66 -22.39 6.53 17.40
N GLU A 67 -21.40 7.42 17.27
CA GLU A 67 -21.57 8.86 17.40
C GLU A 67 -20.58 9.59 16.48
N GLU A 68 -21.06 10.64 15.82
CA GLU A 68 -20.24 11.53 15.00
C GLU A 68 -20.70 12.97 15.23
N LYS A 69 -19.77 13.84 15.63
CA LYS A 69 -20.01 15.26 15.84
C LYS A 69 -18.92 16.05 15.14
N ILE A 70 -19.33 16.94 14.23
CA ILE A 70 -18.46 17.82 13.47
C ILE A 70 -18.72 19.25 13.93
N LEU A 71 -17.66 19.93 14.36
CA LEU A 71 -17.63 21.36 14.69
C LEU A 71 -16.73 22.04 13.67
N GLU A 72 -17.31 22.84 12.78
CA GLU A 72 -16.58 23.50 11.69
C GLU A 72 -16.62 25.02 11.88
N SER A 73 -15.51 25.67 11.55
CA SER A 73 -15.34 27.11 11.43
C SER A 73 -14.69 27.43 10.09
N GLU A 74 -14.46 28.70 9.78
CA GLU A 74 -13.94 29.13 8.47
C GLU A 74 -12.56 28.51 8.13
N ASP A 75 -11.69 28.38 9.13
CA ASP A 75 -10.29 27.97 8.99
C ASP A 75 -9.85 26.90 10.00
N SER A 76 -10.81 26.23 10.64
CA SER A 76 -10.57 25.21 11.64
C SER A 76 -11.75 24.27 11.80
N PHE A 77 -11.49 23.08 12.35
CA PHE A 77 -12.54 22.12 12.68
C PHE A 77 -12.12 21.20 13.83
N GLU A 78 -13.12 20.58 14.45
CA GLU A 78 -12.95 19.51 15.42
C GLU A 78 -14.03 18.44 15.17
N ILE A 79 -13.60 17.19 15.02
CA ILE A 79 -14.49 16.04 14.82
C ILE A 79 -14.30 15.07 15.95
N HIS A 80 -15.39 14.71 16.62
CA HIS A 80 -15.42 13.61 17.57
C HIS A 80 -16.18 12.44 16.96
N LEU A 81 -15.55 11.28 16.93
CA LEU A 81 -16.11 10.06 16.39
C LEU A 81 -16.01 8.95 17.44
N ARG A 82 -17.09 8.25 17.73
CA ARG A 82 -17.06 6.99 18.48
C ARG A 82 -17.48 5.85 17.58
N CYS A 83 -16.67 4.80 17.56
CA CYS A 83 -16.87 3.62 16.76
C CYS A 83 -16.78 2.35 17.59
N ARG A 84 -17.50 1.33 17.11
CA ARG A 84 -17.39 -0.03 17.57
C ARG A 84 -16.92 -0.94 16.45
N TYR A 85 -15.87 -1.73 16.72
CA TYR A 85 -15.42 -2.79 15.83
C TYR A 85 -15.82 -4.13 16.42
N ARG A 86 -16.63 -4.90 15.69
CA ARG A 86 -17.15 -6.20 16.12
C ARG A 86 -17.00 -7.24 15.01
N LYS A 87 -16.32 -8.34 15.33
CA LYS A 87 -16.25 -9.53 14.48
C LYS A 87 -15.83 -10.72 15.35
N GLU A 88 -16.66 -11.77 15.39
CA GLU A 88 -16.40 -12.96 16.20
C GLU A 88 -16.09 -12.58 17.67
N GLU A 89 -14.92 -12.97 18.19
CA GLU A 89 -14.48 -12.64 19.55
C GLU A 89 -14.01 -11.18 19.70
N MET A 90 -13.72 -10.47 18.61
CA MET A 90 -13.27 -9.08 18.67
C MET A 90 -14.42 -8.15 19.02
N ASP A 91 -14.24 -7.40 20.10
CA ASP A 91 -15.13 -6.33 20.53
C ASP A 91 -14.28 -5.14 21.00
N LEU A 92 -14.06 -4.14 20.13
CA LEU A 92 -13.21 -2.97 20.38
C LEU A 92 -14.03 -1.66 20.32
N ALA A 93 -13.89 -0.81 21.35
CA ALA A 93 -14.40 0.57 21.34
C ALA A 93 -13.26 1.47 20.89
N ALA A 94 -13.53 2.42 20.02
CA ALA A 94 -12.55 3.42 19.62
C ALA A 94 -13.20 4.80 19.60
N SER A 95 -12.52 5.77 20.19
CA SER A 95 -12.83 7.19 20.06
C SER A 95 -11.76 7.87 19.24
N TYR A 96 -12.17 8.69 18.29
CA TYR A 96 -11.27 9.50 17.47
C TYR A 96 -11.58 10.97 17.67
N ILE A 97 -10.51 11.77 17.74
CA ILE A 97 -10.58 13.23 17.75
C ILE A 97 -9.71 13.73 16.60
N LEU A 98 -10.32 14.44 15.64
CA LEU A 98 -9.62 15.05 14.51
C LEU A 98 -9.73 16.56 14.65
N GLU A 99 -8.59 17.25 14.70
CA GLU A 99 -8.52 18.69 14.94
C GLU A 99 -7.69 19.36 13.85
N GLY A 100 -8.35 20.21 13.06
CA GLY A 100 -7.69 21.13 12.14
C GLY A 100 -7.60 22.51 12.75
N ARG A 101 -6.41 23.12 12.78
CA ARG A 101 -6.18 24.44 13.39
C ARG A 101 -5.73 25.49 12.35
N PRO A 102 -5.93 26.79 12.62
CA PRO A 102 -5.58 27.86 11.68
C PRO A 102 -4.08 27.97 11.36
N ASP A 103 -3.20 27.35 12.17
CA ASP A 103 -1.75 27.34 12.00
C ASP A 103 -1.25 26.28 10.98
N ASN A 104 -2.15 25.75 10.13
CA ASN A 104 -1.89 24.67 9.19
C ASN A 104 -1.45 23.36 9.88
N SER A 105 -2.06 23.06 11.02
CA SER A 105 -1.87 21.77 11.71
C SER A 105 -3.14 20.92 11.68
N LEU A 106 -2.92 19.61 11.57
CA LEU A 106 -3.95 18.58 11.69
C LEU A 106 -3.49 17.57 12.73
N THR A 107 -4.31 17.32 13.73
CA THR A 107 -4.10 16.25 14.72
C THR A 107 -5.17 15.19 14.57
N VAL A 108 -4.78 13.92 14.55
CA VAL A 108 -5.70 12.77 14.62
C VAL A 108 -5.31 11.93 15.81
N THR A 109 -6.19 11.84 16.80
CA THR A 109 -6.00 11.06 18.02
C THR A 109 -6.94 9.86 18.00
N LEU A 110 -6.41 8.68 18.32
CA LEU A 110 -7.13 7.43 18.54
C LEU A 110 -6.96 7.01 20.00
N ASP A 111 -8.07 6.74 20.67
CA ASP A 111 -8.10 6.11 21.99
C ASP A 111 -9.10 4.95 21.95
N ALA A 112 -8.59 3.72 22.06
CA ALA A 112 -9.38 2.51 21.95
C ALA A 112 -9.23 1.60 23.17
N GLU A 113 -10.28 0.83 23.46
CA GLU A 113 -10.32 -0.17 24.53
C GLU A 113 -10.89 -1.49 24.02
N ALA A 114 -10.16 -2.58 24.28
CA ALA A 114 -10.63 -3.93 24.02
C ALA A 114 -11.64 -4.36 25.11
N LEU A 115 -12.91 -4.57 24.75
CA LEU A 115 -13.93 -5.05 25.72
C LEU A 115 -14.01 -6.58 25.81
N SER A 116 -13.30 -7.28 24.92
CA SER A 116 -13.07 -8.73 24.92
C SER A 116 -11.59 -9.02 24.62
N THR A 117 -11.16 -10.25 24.88
CA THR A 117 -9.84 -10.74 24.45
C THR A 117 -9.95 -11.27 23.02
N PHE A 118 -9.05 -10.87 22.13
CA PHE A 118 -9.04 -11.28 20.71
C PHE A 118 -7.64 -11.21 20.11
N GLU A 119 -7.48 -11.73 18.89
CA GLU A 119 -6.24 -11.64 18.12
C GLU A 119 -6.32 -10.55 17.04
N LYS A 120 -5.24 -9.79 16.86
CA LYS A 120 -5.11 -8.78 15.79
C LYS A 120 -3.84 -8.98 14.97
N ASN A 121 -3.90 -8.54 13.71
CA ASN A 121 -2.69 -8.19 12.94
C ASN A 121 -2.46 -6.68 12.94
N ARG A 122 -3.52 -5.86 12.97
CA ARG A 122 -3.40 -4.40 12.99
C ARG A 122 -4.55 -3.72 13.71
N ILE A 123 -4.23 -2.75 14.55
CA ILE A 123 -5.15 -1.73 15.08
C ILE A 123 -4.33 -0.46 15.14
N GLY A 124 -4.71 0.57 14.40
CA GLY A 124 -4.03 1.86 14.46
C GLY A 124 -4.30 2.77 13.26
N ILE A 125 -3.80 3.99 13.38
CA ILE A 125 -3.82 5.02 12.34
C ILE A 125 -2.83 4.63 11.23
N CYS A 126 -3.25 4.83 9.99
CA CYS A 126 -2.44 4.71 8.79
C CYS A 126 -2.45 6.05 8.04
N VAL A 127 -1.30 6.44 7.51
CA VAL A 127 -1.12 7.63 6.69
C VAL A 127 -0.67 7.19 5.30
N LEU A 128 -1.45 7.56 4.28
CA LEU A 128 -1.14 7.29 2.89
C LEU A 128 -0.53 8.52 2.24
N HIS A 129 0.67 8.36 1.70
CA HIS A 129 1.38 9.39 0.94
C HIS A 129 1.16 9.13 -0.56
N PRO A 130 0.82 10.15 -1.36
CA PRO A 130 0.65 9.97 -2.80
C PRO A 130 1.98 9.56 -3.45
N ILE A 131 1.92 8.91 -4.62
CA ILE A 131 3.14 8.61 -5.40
C ILE A 131 3.61 9.84 -6.17
N ASP A 132 2.67 10.57 -6.78
CA ASP A 132 2.96 11.76 -7.57
C ASP A 132 3.57 12.86 -6.68
N GLY A 133 4.71 13.40 -7.11
CA GLY A 133 5.50 14.36 -6.33
C GLY A 133 6.31 13.79 -5.15
N TYR A 134 6.13 12.51 -4.79
CA TYR A 134 6.89 11.87 -3.70
C TYR A 134 7.98 10.94 -4.21
N ALA A 135 7.73 10.16 -5.28
CA ALA A 135 8.74 9.28 -5.85
C ALA A 135 10.04 10.06 -6.17
N GLY A 136 11.15 9.66 -5.53
CA GLY A 136 12.46 10.32 -5.63
C GLY A 136 12.69 11.48 -4.66
N THR A 137 11.69 11.87 -3.85
CA THR A 137 11.78 12.98 -2.90
C THR A 137 12.49 12.54 -1.61
N SER A 138 13.43 13.37 -1.14
CA SER A 138 14.11 13.15 0.14
C SER A 138 13.18 13.34 1.32
N CYS A 139 13.38 12.51 2.34
CA CYS A 139 12.66 12.55 3.61
C CYS A 139 13.67 12.41 4.74
N ILE A 140 13.55 13.26 5.76
CA ILE A 140 14.31 13.14 7.01
C ILE A 140 13.44 12.36 7.99
N ILE A 141 13.98 11.26 8.50
CA ILE A 141 13.33 10.40 9.48
C ILE A 141 14.01 10.64 10.83
N GLU A 142 13.23 11.01 11.85
CA GLU A 142 13.67 10.95 13.24
C GLU A 142 13.23 9.61 13.82
N HIS A 143 14.18 8.87 14.38
CA HIS A 143 13.96 7.57 14.98
C HIS A 143 13.51 7.67 16.44
N THR A 144 13.00 6.58 17.00
CA THR A 144 12.49 6.59 18.39
C THR A 144 13.62 6.72 19.42
N ASP A 145 14.85 6.37 19.05
CA ASP A 145 16.07 6.59 19.85
C ASP A 145 16.65 8.02 19.72
N GLY A 146 16.04 8.86 18.87
CA GLY A 146 16.45 10.24 18.61
C GLY A 146 17.54 10.40 17.55
N SER A 147 18.01 9.31 16.93
CA SER A 147 18.85 9.38 15.74
C SER A 147 18.07 9.90 14.53
N VAL A 148 18.78 10.42 13.53
CA VAL A 148 18.19 11.02 12.34
C VAL A 148 18.80 10.39 11.09
N GLU A 149 17.95 9.97 10.16
CA GLU A 149 18.32 9.41 8.87
C GLU A 149 17.80 10.31 7.74
N GLN A 150 18.64 10.59 6.74
CA GLN A 150 18.18 11.12 5.47
C GLN A 150 17.92 9.95 4.51
N SER A 151 16.67 9.81 4.09
CA SER A 151 16.20 8.73 3.23
C SER A 151 15.42 9.28 2.03
N VAL A 152 14.88 8.40 1.19
CA VAL A 152 14.19 8.78 -0.07
C VAL A 152 12.99 7.88 -0.30
N PHE A 153 11.86 8.46 -0.72
CA PHE A 153 10.74 7.68 -1.24
C PHE A 153 11.13 7.06 -2.59
N PRO A 154 11.05 5.73 -2.77
CA PRO A 154 11.68 5.05 -3.90
C PRO A 154 10.93 5.29 -5.21
N VAL A 155 11.66 5.58 -6.29
CA VAL A 155 11.04 5.73 -7.62
C VAL A 155 10.44 4.41 -8.08
N ASP A 156 11.22 3.34 -8.02
CA ASP A 156 10.78 1.98 -8.31
C ASP A 156 10.03 1.37 -7.12
N ILE A 157 9.26 0.31 -7.37
CA ILE A 157 8.52 -0.39 -6.32
C ILE A 157 9.53 -1.08 -5.39
N SER A 158 9.56 -0.67 -4.13
CA SER A 158 10.40 -1.30 -3.11
C SER A 158 9.70 -2.52 -2.53
N PRO A 159 10.28 -3.74 -2.59
CA PRO A 159 9.70 -4.92 -1.93
C PRO A 159 9.87 -4.88 -0.40
N ASP A 160 10.80 -4.04 0.10
CA ASP A 160 11.13 -3.89 1.52
C ASP A 160 10.41 -2.69 2.14
N GLN A 161 10.40 -2.64 3.48
CA GLN A 161 9.98 -1.43 4.19
C GLN A 161 10.87 -0.26 3.81
N VAL A 162 10.22 0.81 3.36
CA VAL A 162 10.83 2.04 2.87
C VAL A 162 11.49 2.79 4.03
N PHE A 163 10.75 3.00 5.12
CA PHE A 163 11.26 3.63 6.34
C PHE A 163 10.87 2.78 7.55
N ARG A 164 11.72 2.75 8.58
CA ARG A 164 11.52 1.95 9.80
C ARG A 164 11.75 2.80 11.04
N ASP A 165 11.20 2.35 12.17
CA ASP A 165 11.34 2.99 13.48
C ASP A 165 11.10 4.50 13.42
N ILE A 166 9.90 4.90 13.01
CA ILE A 166 9.58 6.30 12.73
C ILE A 166 8.96 6.94 13.96
N LYS A 167 9.59 8.01 14.46
CA LYS A 167 9.00 8.96 15.40
C LYS A 167 8.46 10.18 14.68
N SER A 168 9.20 10.71 13.70
CA SER A 168 8.72 11.77 12.82
C SER A 168 9.27 11.64 11.40
N MET A 169 8.57 12.24 10.45
CA MET A 169 9.03 12.37 9.07
C MET A 169 8.93 13.84 8.66
N GLU A 170 9.96 14.35 7.98
CA GLU A 170 10.00 15.70 7.43
C GLU A 170 10.44 15.68 5.97
N TRP A 171 9.70 16.37 5.09
CA TRP A 171 10.03 16.44 3.67
C TRP A 171 9.59 17.79 3.10
N VAL A 172 10.11 18.12 1.92
CA VAL A 172 9.73 19.32 1.18
C VAL A 172 9.16 18.92 -0.17
N ILE A 173 7.98 19.44 -0.48
CA ILE A 173 7.32 19.23 -1.77
C ILE A 173 6.80 20.56 -2.30
N LYS A 174 7.21 20.93 -3.53
CA LYS A 174 6.82 22.19 -4.20
C LYS A 174 6.95 23.44 -3.29
N GLY A 175 8.01 23.51 -2.48
CA GLY A 175 8.28 24.66 -1.59
C GLY A 175 7.49 24.68 -0.27
N ILE A 176 6.75 23.61 0.03
CA ILE A 176 6.03 23.40 1.28
C ILE A 176 6.84 22.43 2.13
N THR A 177 7.24 22.86 3.32
CA THR A 177 7.86 22.00 4.33
C THR A 177 6.77 21.31 5.13
N CYS A 178 6.77 19.99 5.08
CA CYS A 178 5.81 19.12 5.73
C CYS A 178 6.50 18.34 6.84
N ARG A 179 5.87 18.28 8.00
CA ARG A 179 6.29 17.42 9.12
C ARG A 179 5.10 16.62 9.61
N ILE A 180 5.33 15.35 9.93
CA ILE A 180 4.36 14.50 10.62
C ILE A 180 5.04 13.81 11.79
N ASP A 181 4.43 13.94 12.97
CA ASP A 181 4.88 13.32 14.21
C ASP A 181 3.93 12.18 14.59
N PHE A 182 4.49 11.06 15.04
CA PHE A 182 3.77 9.86 15.44
C PHE A 182 3.98 9.58 16.93
N GLU A 183 2.89 9.29 17.64
CA GLU A 183 2.90 8.95 19.06
C GLU A 183 2.06 7.69 19.32
N GLY A 184 2.44 6.91 20.33
CA GLY A 184 1.63 5.79 20.86
C GLY A 184 1.96 4.40 20.30
N ASP A 185 2.77 4.31 19.26
CA ASP A 185 3.33 3.05 18.72
C ASP A 185 4.58 3.36 17.88
N VAL A 186 5.30 2.33 17.44
CA VAL A 186 6.37 2.45 16.45
C VAL A 186 5.77 2.40 15.05
N PHE A 187 6.11 3.36 14.19
CA PHE A 187 5.59 3.39 12.82
C PHE A 187 6.66 2.97 11.81
N GLU A 188 6.24 2.44 10.67
CA GLU A 188 7.07 2.14 9.51
C GLU A 188 6.31 2.44 8.21
N THR A 189 7.03 2.63 7.11
CA THR A 189 6.46 2.96 5.81
C THR A 189 6.68 1.82 4.83
N GLU A 190 5.61 1.26 4.29
CA GLU A 190 5.66 0.31 3.16
C GLU A 190 5.38 1.00 1.83
N ASP A 191 5.88 0.40 0.76
CA ASP A 191 5.45 0.73 -0.60
C ASP A 191 4.18 -0.08 -0.93
N GLN A 192 3.04 0.61 -0.91
CA GLN A 192 1.74 -0.02 -1.07
C GLN A 192 1.44 -0.42 -2.53
N ARG A 193 2.32 -0.05 -3.48
CA ARG A 193 2.26 -0.51 -4.88
C ARG A 193 2.46 -2.02 -5.00
N ASN A 194 3.13 -2.65 -4.03
CA ASN A 194 3.18 -4.12 -3.92
C ASN A 194 1.78 -4.75 -3.74
N TRP A 195 0.82 -3.98 -3.24
CA TRP A 195 -0.55 -4.39 -2.98
C TRP A 195 -1.55 -3.74 -3.94
N THR A 196 -1.08 -3.25 -5.09
CA THR A 196 -1.86 -2.56 -6.15
C THR A 196 -2.45 -1.19 -5.77
N ASP A 197 -2.11 -0.68 -4.58
CA ASP A 197 -2.47 0.68 -4.15
C ASP A 197 -1.46 1.70 -4.70
N SER A 198 -1.92 2.87 -5.14
CA SER A 198 -1.04 3.95 -5.65
C SER A 198 -0.62 4.91 -4.53
N SER A 199 0.06 4.39 -3.51
CA SER A 199 0.54 5.18 -2.37
C SER A 199 1.71 4.50 -1.65
N TYR A 200 2.45 5.27 -0.84
CA TYR A 200 3.21 4.73 0.29
C TYR A 200 2.31 4.73 1.53
N LYS A 201 2.51 3.77 2.44
CA LYS A 201 1.71 3.69 3.66
C LYS A 201 2.57 3.66 4.89
N THR A 202 2.46 4.71 5.70
CA THR A 202 3.00 4.72 7.05
C THR A 202 1.97 4.16 8.02
N HIS A 203 2.36 3.18 8.83
CA HIS A 203 1.45 2.44 9.69
C HIS A 203 2.18 1.87 10.89
N SER A 204 1.39 1.41 11.86
CA SER A 204 1.85 0.58 12.97
C SER A 204 0.97 -0.68 13.07
N THR A 205 1.30 -1.68 13.88
CA THR A 205 2.60 -1.95 14.52
C THR A 205 3.56 -2.56 13.47
N PRO A 206 4.90 -2.46 13.60
CA PRO A 206 5.84 -2.94 12.58
C PRO A 206 5.66 -4.41 12.20
N LEU A 207 5.77 -4.72 10.91
CA LEU A 207 5.75 -6.06 10.31
C LEU A 207 7.00 -6.89 10.61
N SER A 208 7.87 -6.45 11.53
CA SER A 208 8.92 -7.30 12.10
C SER A 208 8.49 -7.99 13.40
N ILE A 209 7.45 -7.49 14.06
CA ILE A 209 6.94 -8.05 15.33
C ILE A 209 6.02 -9.21 15.00
N PRO A 210 6.13 -10.40 15.63
CA PRO A 210 5.27 -11.54 15.30
C PRO A 210 3.76 -11.23 15.35
N TRP A 211 3.00 -11.72 14.37
CA TRP A 211 1.54 -11.64 14.31
C TRP A 211 0.94 -13.03 14.05
N PRO A 212 -0.32 -13.28 14.48
CA PRO A 212 -1.19 -12.37 15.23
C PRO A 212 -0.74 -12.13 16.68
N VAL A 213 -1.19 -11.02 17.27
CA VAL A 213 -0.95 -10.66 18.67
C VAL A 213 -2.27 -10.71 19.44
N THR A 214 -2.28 -11.35 20.61
CA THR A 214 -3.41 -11.32 21.53
C THR A 214 -3.53 -9.96 22.20
N VAL A 215 -4.72 -9.36 22.11
CA VAL A 215 -5.12 -8.17 22.85
C VAL A 215 -6.05 -8.61 23.97
N GLU A 216 -5.61 -8.44 25.22
CA GLU A 216 -6.43 -8.81 26.37
C GLU A 216 -7.54 -7.79 26.63
N LYS A 217 -8.67 -8.26 27.16
CA LYS A 217 -9.74 -7.38 27.63
C LYS A 217 -9.20 -6.32 28.60
N GLY A 218 -9.62 -5.08 28.40
CA GLY A 218 -9.18 -3.90 29.14
C GLY A 218 -7.90 -3.25 28.61
N THR A 219 -7.26 -3.84 27.59
CA THR A 219 -6.11 -3.21 26.92
C THR A 219 -6.54 -1.90 26.28
N ARG A 220 -5.82 -0.82 26.60
CA ARG A 220 -5.98 0.48 25.96
C ARG A 220 -4.94 0.65 24.85
N ILE A 221 -5.39 1.16 23.71
CA ILE A 221 -4.55 1.45 22.55
C ILE A 221 -4.69 2.94 22.27
N PHE A 222 -3.59 3.68 22.40
CA PHE A 222 -3.55 5.11 22.14
C PHE A 222 -2.61 5.39 20.98
N GLN A 223 -3.02 6.24 20.05
CA GLN A 223 -2.15 6.77 19.01
C GLN A 223 -2.51 8.21 18.71
N LYS A 224 -1.50 8.98 18.30
CA LYS A 224 -1.72 10.35 17.83
C LYS A 224 -0.78 10.65 16.68
N VAL A 225 -1.35 11.24 15.65
CA VAL A 225 -0.63 11.70 14.46
C VAL A 225 -0.82 13.21 14.37
N THR A 226 0.28 13.96 14.32
CA THR A 226 0.26 15.42 14.20
C THR A 226 0.97 15.82 12.92
N PHE A 227 0.23 16.37 11.96
CA PHE A 227 0.76 16.94 10.74
C PHE A 227 0.86 18.46 10.84
N ARG A 228 1.93 19.03 10.28
CA ARG A 228 2.14 20.48 10.15
C ARG A 228 2.70 20.80 8.77
N ALA A 229 2.22 21.90 8.19
CA ALA A 229 2.78 22.45 6.97
C ALA A 229 3.20 23.91 7.17
N THR A 230 4.34 24.28 6.59
CA THR A 230 4.82 25.66 6.53
C THR A 230 5.44 25.94 5.16
N GLY A 231 5.56 27.20 4.79
CA GLY A 231 6.14 27.60 3.51
C GLY A 231 5.18 28.43 2.68
N ASN A 232 5.41 28.46 1.37
CA ASN A 232 4.61 29.24 0.45
C ASN A 232 3.41 28.42 -0.04
N PHE A 233 2.22 28.77 0.42
CA PHE A 233 0.98 28.17 -0.08
C PHE A 233 0.54 28.99 -1.30
N GLU A 234 0.75 28.44 -2.50
CA GLU A 234 0.12 29.03 -3.67
C GLU A 234 -1.40 29.00 -3.48
N PRO A 235 -2.10 30.12 -3.75
CA PRO A 235 -3.54 30.15 -3.57
C PRO A 235 -4.18 29.05 -4.43
N PRO A 236 -5.21 28.37 -3.91
CA PRO A 236 -5.98 27.44 -4.72
C PRO A 236 -6.53 28.20 -5.93
N ILE A 237 -6.34 27.65 -7.12
CA ILE A 237 -7.02 28.14 -8.31
C ILE A 237 -8.52 27.89 -8.07
N GLU A 238 -9.37 28.89 -8.30
CA GLU A 238 -10.81 28.65 -8.43
C GLU A 238 -11.01 27.69 -9.60
N THR A 239 -11.03 26.41 -9.32
CA THR A 239 -11.44 25.40 -10.28
C THR A 239 -12.95 25.41 -10.31
N ASP A 240 -13.52 25.54 -11.50
CA ASP A 240 -14.92 25.26 -11.77
C ASP A 240 -15.29 23.89 -11.14
N ASP A 241 -16.50 23.73 -10.61
CA ASP A 241 -16.97 22.48 -9.96
C ASP A 241 -17.02 21.28 -10.93
N SER A 242 -16.58 21.48 -12.18
CA SER A 242 -16.55 20.48 -13.23
C SER A 242 -15.28 19.61 -13.14
N THR A 243 -15.47 18.34 -12.78
CA THR A 243 -14.44 17.31 -13.02
C THR A 243 -14.39 17.01 -14.51
N VAL A 244 -13.38 17.52 -15.20
CA VAL A 244 -13.17 17.23 -16.63
C VAL A 244 -12.46 15.89 -16.78
N ILE A 245 -13.23 14.83 -17.05
CA ILE A 245 -12.69 13.54 -17.46
C ILE A 245 -12.46 13.60 -18.98
N THR A 246 -11.20 13.63 -19.40
CA THR A 246 -10.87 13.53 -20.82
C THR A 246 -10.63 12.07 -21.18
N ILE A 247 -11.39 11.55 -22.14
CA ILE A 247 -11.22 10.20 -22.67
C ILE A 247 -10.53 10.32 -24.03
N PHE A 248 -9.46 9.55 -24.22
CA PHE A 248 -8.68 9.51 -25.46
C PHE A 248 -8.96 8.19 -26.21
N PRO A 249 -10.10 8.04 -26.90
CA PRO A 249 -10.51 6.75 -27.47
C PRO A 249 -9.59 6.25 -28.60
N ASP A 250 -8.85 7.16 -29.24
CA ASP A 250 -7.91 6.84 -30.31
C ASP A 250 -6.52 6.46 -29.80
N GLU A 251 -6.22 6.74 -28.52
CA GLU A 251 -4.96 6.35 -27.89
C GLU A 251 -5.03 4.89 -27.44
N LYS A 252 -4.39 4.02 -28.21
CA LYS A 252 -4.25 2.60 -27.88
C LYS A 252 -2.98 2.36 -27.09
N LEU A 253 -3.10 2.17 -25.78
CA LEU A 253 -2.01 1.67 -24.96
C LEU A 253 -1.92 0.15 -25.10
N ARG A 254 -0.71 -0.38 -25.27
CA ARG A 254 -0.47 -1.82 -25.16
C ARG A 254 -0.50 -2.18 -23.68
N LEU A 255 -1.31 -3.18 -23.33
CA LEU A 255 -1.20 -3.78 -22.01
C LEU A 255 0.19 -4.42 -21.85
N PRO A 256 0.78 -4.37 -20.65
CA PRO A 256 2.00 -5.11 -20.38
C PRO A 256 1.75 -6.60 -20.61
N SER A 257 2.80 -7.33 -21.01
CA SER A 257 2.70 -8.78 -21.14
C SER A 257 2.36 -9.41 -19.79
N VAL A 258 1.33 -10.25 -19.75
CA VAL A 258 0.86 -10.93 -18.54
C VAL A 258 1.20 -12.40 -18.61
N GLY A 259 1.99 -12.87 -17.64
CA GLY A 259 2.33 -14.28 -17.49
C GLY A 259 1.66 -14.94 -16.31
N ILE A 260 1.91 -16.24 -16.19
CA ILE A 260 1.51 -17.05 -15.04
C ILE A 260 2.73 -17.75 -14.45
N CYS A 261 2.81 -17.81 -13.13
CA CYS A 261 3.85 -18.55 -12.43
C CYS A 261 3.45 -20.02 -12.26
N ARG A 262 4.43 -20.91 -12.32
CA ARG A 262 4.25 -22.32 -12.00
C ARG A 262 3.70 -22.50 -10.58
N SER A 263 2.79 -23.46 -10.43
CA SER A 263 2.28 -23.88 -9.12
C SER A 263 3.40 -24.46 -8.24
N SER A 264 3.36 -24.18 -6.94
CA SER A 264 4.26 -24.76 -5.93
C SER A 264 4.02 -26.24 -5.63
N ARG A 265 3.01 -26.86 -6.25
CA ARG A 265 2.69 -28.28 -6.05
C ARG A 265 3.76 -29.20 -6.65
N SER A 266 3.85 -30.39 -6.08
CA SER A 266 4.77 -31.45 -6.55
C SER A 266 4.30 -32.11 -7.84
N ASN A 267 2.99 -32.27 -8.04
CA ASN A 267 2.46 -32.97 -9.21
C ASN A 267 2.50 -32.09 -10.47
N PRO A 268 2.83 -32.65 -11.64
CA PRO A 268 2.82 -31.91 -12.89
C PRO A 268 1.41 -31.46 -13.27
N LEU A 269 1.30 -30.50 -14.18
CA LEU A 269 0.02 -30.11 -14.77
C LEU A 269 -0.70 -31.31 -15.42
N THR A 270 -1.98 -31.48 -15.10
CA THR A 270 -2.82 -32.47 -15.76
C THR A 270 -3.15 -32.01 -17.18
N PRO A 271 -3.49 -32.93 -18.10
CA PRO A 271 -3.90 -32.56 -19.46
C PRO A 271 -5.07 -31.57 -19.51
N ASN A 272 -6.00 -31.65 -18.55
CA ASN A 272 -7.12 -30.71 -18.48
C ASN A 272 -6.69 -29.31 -18.03
N GLU A 273 -5.77 -29.20 -17.08
CA GLU A 273 -5.22 -27.91 -16.66
C GLU A 273 -4.40 -27.25 -17.77
N ILE A 274 -3.58 -28.03 -18.48
CA ILE A 274 -2.83 -27.54 -19.66
C ILE A 274 -3.80 -26.98 -20.70
N LYS A 275 -4.90 -27.70 -21.00
CA LYS A 275 -5.93 -27.23 -21.93
C LYS A 275 -6.55 -25.90 -21.50
N LEU A 276 -6.91 -25.77 -20.22
CA LEU A 276 -7.50 -24.53 -19.68
C LEU A 276 -6.51 -23.37 -19.73
N LEU A 277 -5.27 -23.59 -19.27
CA LEU A 277 -4.23 -22.55 -19.24
C LEU A 277 -3.87 -22.07 -20.65
N ARG A 278 -3.85 -22.96 -21.65
CA ARG A 278 -3.65 -22.58 -23.06
C ARG A 278 -4.76 -21.71 -23.62
N SER A 279 -6.01 -21.96 -23.21
CA SER A 279 -7.14 -21.14 -23.67
C SER A 279 -7.11 -19.71 -23.12
N ALA A 280 -6.43 -19.48 -21.99
CA ALA A 280 -6.29 -18.16 -21.38
C ALA A 280 -5.30 -17.24 -22.11
N LYS A 281 -4.40 -17.80 -22.95
CA LYS A 281 -3.47 -17.07 -23.82
C LYS A 281 -2.55 -16.07 -23.07
N PHE A 282 -1.91 -16.53 -22.00
CA PHE A 282 -0.87 -15.75 -21.32
C PHE A 282 0.37 -15.58 -22.21
N ASP A 283 1.18 -14.55 -21.94
CA ASP A 283 2.35 -14.21 -22.76
C ASP A 283 3.59 -15.06 -22.43
N HIS A 284 3.68 -15.55 -21.20
CA HIS A 284 4.80 -16.34 -20.70
C HIS A 284 4.43 -17.21 -19.49
N TYR A 285 5.25 -18.22 -19.24
CA TYR A 285 5.18 -19.10 -18.09
C TYR A 285 6.42 -18.91 -17.23
N ARG A 286 6.24 -18.42 -15.99
CA ARG A 286 7.33 -18.17 -15.06
C ARG A 286 7.69 -19.43 -14.27
N ILE A 287 8.99 -19.67 -14.17
CA ILE A 287 9.58 -20.79 -13.44
C ILE A 287 10.62 -20.26 -12.46
N ASP A 288 10.49 -20.64 -11.20
CA ASP A 288 11.39 -20.25 -10.12
C ASP A 288 12.40 -21.38 -9.82
N LEU A 289 13.68 -21.10 -10.03
CA LEU A 289 14.79 -22.04 -9.83
C LEU A 289 15.74 -21.53 -8.76
N HIS A 290 15.79 -22.24 -7.64
CA HIS A 290 16.79 -22.02 -6.59
C HIS A 290 18.06 -22.80 -6.90
N LEU A 291 19.03 -22.16 -7.55
CA LEU A 291 20.22 -22.81 -8.10
C LEU A 291 21.21 -23.29 -7.01
N CYS A 292 21.04 -22.79 -5.79
CA CYS A 292 21.74 -23.26 -4.59
C CYS A 292 21.19 -24.58 -4.04
N GLN A 293 19.96 -24.99 -4.42
CA GLN A 293 19.37 -26.24 -3.93
C GLN A 293 19.90 -27.44 -4.73
N SER A 294 20.30 -28.49 -4.02
CA SER A 294 20.64 -29.77 -4.65
C SER A 294 19.46 -30.31 -5.46
N GLY A 295 19.72 -30.74 -6.69
CA GLY A 295 18.70 -31.32 -7.56
C GLY A 295 17.79 -30.31 -8.26
N TRP A 296 18.15 -29.03 -8.28
CA TRP A 296 17.40 -28.01 -9.04
C TRP A 296 17.24 -28.38 -10.52
N GLN A 297 18.18 -29.14 -11.11
CA GLN A 297 18.10 -29.60 -12.51
C GLN A 297 16.91 -30.53 -12.77
N PHE A 298 16.52 -31.36 -11.79
CA PHE A 298 15.36 -32.24 -11.92
C PHE A 298 14.07 -31.42 -11.97
N LYS A 299 13.95 -30.44 -11.06
CA LYS A 299 12.85 -29.47 -11.08
C LYS A 299 12.82 -28.71 -12.40
N ALA A 300 13.98 -28.23 -12.86
CA ALA A 300 14.07 -27.51 -14.12
C ALA A 300 13.63 -28.34 -15.33
N GLU A 301 13.88 -29.66 -15.35
CA GLU A 301 13.40 -30.56 -16.40
C GLU A 301 11.87 -30.70 -16.40
N GLU A 302 11.27 -30.94 -15.23
CA GLU A 302 9.82 -31.02 -15.10
C GLU A 302 9.15 -29.71 -15.53
N PHE A 303 9.69 -28.58 -15.10
CA PHE A 303 9.12 -27.27 -15.35
C PHE A 303 9.28 -26.88 -16.83
N TYR A 304 10.38 -27.29 -17.46
CA TYR A 304 10.59 -27.15 -18.89
C TYR A 304 9.54 -27.94 -19.70
N GLN A 305 9.24 -29.18 -19.32
CA GLN A 305 8.23 -29.99 -20.00
C GLN A 305 6.83 -29.35 -19.92
N GLU A 306 6.46 -28.80 -18.76
CA GLU A 306 5.20 -28.06 -18.61
C GLU A 306 5.13 -26.82 -19.51
N ALA A 307 6.23 -26.05 -19.60
CA ALA A 307 6.29 -24.88 -20.48
C ALA A 307 6.12 -25.27 -21.96
N LEU A 308 6.70 -26.39 -22.38
CA LEU A 308 6.52 -26.94 -23.73
C LEU A 308 5.07 -27.36 -23.98
N ASP A 309 4.46 -28.07 -23.05
CA ASP A 309 3.08 -28.56 -23.20
C ASP A 309 2.07 -27.39 -23.26
N LEU A 310 2.34 -26.32 -22.51
CA LEU A 310 1.61 -25.05 -22.56
C LEU A 310 1.88 -24.26 -23.84
N GLY A 311 3.07 -24.41 -24.44
CA GLY A 311 3.48 -23.64 -25.62
C GLY A 311 3.78 -22.17 -25.33
N TYR A 312 4.14 -21.85 -24.08
CA TYR A 312 4.50 -20.50 -23.66
C TYR A 312 6.02 -20.31 -23.65
N ARG A 313 6.47 -19.07 -23.85
CA ARG A 313 7.86 -18.70 -23.58
C ARG A 313 8.11 -18.73 -22.07
N THR A 314 9.31 -19.12 -21.66
CA THR A 314 9.67 -19.25 -20.25
C THR A 314 10.27 -17.97 -19.71
N GLU A 315 9.73 -17.47 -18.60
CA GLU A 315 10.40 -16.48 -17.75
C GLU A 315 11.14 -17.22 -16.62
N PHE A 316 12.45 -17.09 -16.57
CA PHE A 316 13.27 -17.74 -15.55
C PHE A 316 13.52 -16.79 -14.38
N ALA A 317 13.03 -17.12 -13.19
CA ALA A 317 13.44 -16.51 -11.94
C ALA A 317 14.54 -17.36 -11.30
N LEU A 318 15.78 -16.89 -11.37
CA LEU A 318 16.96 -17.60 -10.90
C LEU A 318 17.41 -17.03 -9.56
N PHE A 319 17.43 -17.87 -8.54
CA PHE A 319 17.87 -17.50 -7.19
C PHE A 319 19.25 -18.08 -6.89
N PHE A 320 20.18 -17.21 -6.57
CA PHE A 320 21.59 -17.52 -6.28
C PHE A 320 21.90 -17.36 -4.80
N ASP A 321 22.98 -18.00 -4.34
CA ASP A 321 23.68 -17.65 -3.10
C ASP A 321 25.07 -17.07 -3.45
N ASP A 322 25.94 -16.91 -2.45
CA ASP A 322 27.29 -16.34 -2.62
C ASP A 322 28.17 -17.09 -3.65
N ASN A 323 27.82 -18.31 -4.07
CA ASN A 323 28.51 -19.08 -5.11
C ASN A 323 27.94 -18.86 -6.52
N VAL A 324 27.61 -17.60 -6.83
CA VAL A 324 26.94 -17.17 -8.06
C VAL A 324 27.62 -17.71 -9.34
N HIS A 325 28.96 -17.62 -9.43
CA HIS A 325 29.68 -18.01 -10.64
C HIS A 325 29.52 -19.49 -11.00
N GLN A 326 29.62 -20.39 -10.00
CA GLN A 326 29.42 -21.82 -10.24
C GLN A 326 27.98 -22.11 -10.63
N GLN A 327 27.02 -21.46 -9.98
CA GLN A 327 25.59 -21.64 -10.23
C GLN A 327 25.18 -21.15 -11.62
N ILE A 328 25.69 -20.00 -12.06
CA ILE A 328 25.51 -19.50 -13.43
C ILE A 328 26.06 -20.50 -14.44
N ASN A 329 27.29 -20.99 -14.24
CA ASN A 329 27.90 -21.94 -15.17
C ASN A 329 27.10 -23.24 -15.28
N ASN A 330 26.66 -23.79 -14.14
CA ASN A 330 25.81 -24.98 -14.11
C ASN A 330 24.46 -24.74 -14.79
N PHE A 331 23.87 -23.55 -14.60
CA PHE A 331 22.63 -23.17 -15.28
C PHE A 331 22.83 -23.05 -16.79
N ILE A 332 23.89 -22.39 -17.25
CA ILE A 332 24.21 -22.25 -18.67
C ILE A 332 24.46 -23.62 -19.31
N ASP A 333 25.17 -24.53 -18.65
CA ASP A 333 25.36 -25.90 -19.17
C ASP A 333 24.03 -26.65 -19.31
N TRP A 334 23.15 -26.55 -18.32
CA TRP A 334 21.81 -27.14 -18.41
C TRP A 334 20.96 -26.47 -19.51
N TYR A 335 20.95 -25.14 -19.57
CA TYR A 335 20.13 -24.35 -20.50
C TYR A 335 20.59 -24.53 -21.94
N SER A 336 21.90 -24.46 -22.22
CA SER A 336 22.45 -24.56 -23.60
C SER A 336 22.11 -25.87 -24.31
N ARG A 337 21.86 -26.94 -23.55
CA ARG A 337 21.43 -28.25 -24.07
C ARG A 337 19.95 -28.27 -24.44
N ARG A 338 19.17 -27.23 -24.11
CA ARG A 338 17.73 -27.13 -24.26
C ARG A 338 17.39 -25.86 -25.04
N HIS A 339 16.70 -25.98 -26.15
CA HIS A 339 16.34 -24.82 -26.99
C HIS A 339 15.07 -24.16 -26.44
N ILE A 340 15.10 -23.73 -25.18
CA ILE A 340 13.94 -23.20 -24.47
C ILE A 340 13.65 -21.79 -24.96
N PRO A 341 12.45 -21.50 -25.51
CA PRO A 341 12.05 -20.15 -25.86
C PRO A 341 11.95 -19.28 -24.61
N VAL A 342 12.81 -18.27 -24.49
CA VAL A 342 12.83 -17.39 -23.31
C VAL A 342 11.97 -16.16 -23.52
N ALA A 343 11.22 -15.79 -22.49
CA ALA A 343 10.57 -14.49 -22.34
C ALA A 343 11.52 -13.50 -21.66
N ASN A 344 11.95 -13.80 -20.42
CA ASN A 344 12.85 -12.97 -19.61
C ASN A 344 13.74 -13.83 -18.69
N PHE A 345 14.82 -13.24 -18.18
CA PHE A 345 15.59 -13.73 -17.04
C PHE A 345 15.51 -12.71 -15.91
N LEU A 346 15.08 -13.17 -14.73
CA LEU A 346 15.06 -12.42 -13.48
C LEU A 346 16.11 -13.04 -12.56
N LEU A 347 17.05 -12.24 -12.09
CA LEU A 347 18.19 -12.70 -11.28
C LEU A 347 18.04 -12.17 -9.86
N TYR A 348 17.99 -13.08 -8.89
CA TYR A 348 17.81 -12.78 -7.48
C TYR A 348 18.98 -13.30 -6.67
N HIS A 349 19.58 -12.45 -5.83
CA HIS A 349 20.52 -12.89 -4.81
C HIS A 349 19.75 -13.12 -3.51
N ARG A 350 20.00 -14.26 -2.86
CA ARG A 350 19.40 -14.58 -1.56
C ARG A 350 20.12 -13.90 -0.41
#